data_AF-A0A8E8PF28-F1
#
_entry.id   AF-A0A8E8PF28-F1
#
_cell.length_a   1.000
_cell.length_b   1.000
_cell.length_c   1.000
_cell.angle_alpha   90.00
_cell.angle_beta   90.00
_cell.angle_gamma   90.00
#
_symmetry.space_group_name_H-M   'P 1'
#
loop_
_entity.id
_entity.type
_entity.pdbx_description
1 polymer ?
#
loop_
_entity_poly.entity_id
_entity_poly.type
_entity_poly.pdbx_seq_one_letter_code
_entity_poly.pdbx_strand_id
1 'polypeptide(L)'
;MSHYTSIKTKYTNSTVLKKVINKLGHPYIEHNNNNNIEVPVIFSKNLKSSIYENSYQNYLAFKSNNLSYDIITDSQSWTQKEIIGTFLKKLELNYGYSETIHQALDLGFVRSKVLTTNNNNNRFVFQRCVEVKR
;
A
#
# COMPACT_ATOMS: atom_id res chain seq x y z
N MET A 1 29.49 0.75 -2.08
CA MET A 1 28.54 -0.39 -2.04
C MET A 1 27.14 0.19 -1.92
N SER A 2 26.17 -0.31 -2.70
CA SER A 2 24.79 0.17 -2.63
C SER A 2 24.13 -0.33 -1.35
N HIS A 3 23.77 0.58 -0.45
CA HIS A 3 23.28 0.31 0.91
C HIS A 3 21.76 0.08 0.95
N TYR A 4 21.17 -0.68 0.03
CA TYR A 4 19.73 -0.89 0.01
C TYR A 4 19.33 -2.19 0.72
N THR A 5 18.21 -2.13 1.44
CA THR A 5 17.57 -3.29 2.06
C THR A 5 16.21 -3.52 1.39
N SER A 6 15.80 -4.78 1.29
CA SER A 6 14.50 -5.16 0.74
C SER A 6 13.71 -6.06 1.69
N ILE A 7 12.39 -5.87 1.72
CA ILE A 7 11.45 -6.67 2.50
C ILE A 7 10.34 -7.15 1.57
N LYS A 8 10.16 -8.47 1.48
CA LYS A 8 9.05 -9.06 0.73
C LYS A 8 7.71 -8.77 1.40
N THR A 9 6.71 -8.40 0.62
CA THR A 9 5.37 -8.11 1.14
C THR A 9 4.28 -8.98 0.50
N LYS A 10 3.07 -8.86 1.05
CA LYS A 10 1.83 -9.44 0.50
C LYS A 10 1.04 -8.45 -0.36
N TYR A 11 1.61 -7.29 -0.70
CA TYR A 11 0.94 -6.32 -1.56
C TYR A 11 1.03 -6.80 -3.01
N THR A 12 -0.11 -7.05 -3.64
CA THR A 12 -0.20 -7.65 -4.99
C THR A 12 -0.96 -6.73 -5.96
N ASN A 13 -1.93 -5.97 -5.45
CA ASN A 13 -2.80 -5.10 -6.24
C ASN A 13 -2.29 -3.66 -6.23
N SER A 14 -1.74 -3.22 -7.36
CA SER A 14 -1.18 -1.88 -7.52
C SER A 14 -2.22 -0.78 -7.31
N THR A 15 -3.45 -0.98 -7.78
CA THR A 15 -4.54 -0.01 -7.66
C THR A 15 -4.93 0.20 -6.21
N VAL A 16 -5.05 -0.88 -5.45
CA VAL A 16 -5.34 -0.82 -4.01
C VAL A 16 -4.18 -0.20 -3.25
N LEU A 17 -2.93 -0.59 -3.56
CA LEU A 17 -1.74 -0.04 -2.92
C LEU A 17 -1.66 1.48 -3.07
N LYS A 18 -1.76 1.99 -4.31
CA LYS A 18 -1.76 3.43 -4.62
C LYS A 18 -2.88 4.18 -3.92
N LYS A 19 -4.09 3.61 -3.92
CA LYS A 19 -5.26 4.20 -3.24
C LYS A 19 -5.04 4.32 -1.73
N VAL A 20 -4.44 3.32 -1.11
CA VAL A 20 -4.17 3.33 0.33
C VAL A 20 -3.05 4.31 0.69
N ILE A 21 -1.96 4.34 -0.08
CA ILE A 21 -0.87 5.32 0.12
C ILE A 21 -1.43 6.75 0.08
N ASN A 22 -2.24 7.06 -0.94
CA ASN A 22 -2.90 8.37 -1.06
C ASN A 22 -3.86 8.66 0.11
N LYS A 23 -4.66 7.66 0.53
CA LYS A 23 -5.60 7.79 1.67
C LYS A 23 -4.86 8.08 2.98
N LEU A 24 -3.64 7.57 3.15
CA LEU A 24 -2.80 7.86 4.30
C LEU A 24 -2.17 9.27 4.24
N GLY A 25 -2.42 10.03 3.18
CA GLY A 25 -1.94 11.40 3.01
C GLY A 25 -0.50 11.48 2.51
N HIS A 26 0.07 10.38 2.02
CA HIS A 26 1.42 10.37 1.48
C HIS A 26 1.38 10.60 -0.04
N PRO A 27 2.10 11.60 -0.57
CA PRO A 27 2.29 11.71 -2.01
C PRO A 27 3.11 10.52 -2.49
N TYR A 28 2.97 10.15 -3.75
CA TYR A 28 3.81 9.11 -4.36
C TYR A 28 4.13 9.46 -5.80
N ILE A 29 5.18 8.83 -6.32
CA ILE A 29 5.60 8.91 -7.72
C ILE A 29 5.51 7.52 -8.31
N GLU A 30 4.87 7.42 -9.48
CA GLU A 30 4.76 6.17 -10.22
C GLU A 30 5.75 6.19 -11.39
N HIS A 31 6.56 5.15 -11.48
CA HIS A 31 7.53 4.96 -12.55
C HIS A 31 6.98 3.94 -13.55
N ASN A 32 6.37 4.45 -14.63
CA ASN A 32 5.66 3.63 -15.62
C ASN A 32 6.49 2.50 -16.24
N ASN A 33 7.82 2.67 -16.35
CA ASN A 33 8.67 1.68 -16.99
C ASN A 33 8.78 0.37 -16.20
N ASN A 34 8.68 0.44 -14.87
CA ASN A 34 8.96 -0.70 -13.98
C ASN A 34 7.81 -0.98 -12.99
N ASN A 35 6.68 -0.29 -13.11
CA ASN A 35 5.59 -0.32 -12.12
C ASN A 35 6.08 -0.09 -10.68
N ASN A 36 7.11 0.74 -10.51
CA ASN A 36 7.62 1.06 -9.18
C ASN A 36 6.86 2.26 -8.62
N ILE A 37 6.58 2.22 -7.32
CA ILE A 37 5.92 3.31 -6.61
C ILE A 37 6.88 3.82 -5.54
N GLU A 38 7.21 5.11 -5.57
CA GLU A 38 8.09 5.73 -4.57
C GLU A 38 7.30 6.67 -3.67
N VAL A 39 7.54 6.56 -2.37
CA VAL A 39 6.86 7.32 -1.33
C VAL A 39 7.91 8.00 -0.46
N PRO A 40 7.91 9.34 -0.33
CA PRO A 40 8.72 10.01 0.67
C PRO A 40 8.15 9.73 2.05
N VAL A 41 8.98 9.21 2.93
CA VAL A 41 8.61 8.90 4.33
C VAL A 41 8.61 10.15 5.19
N ILE A 42 9.46 11.11 4.84
CA ILE A 42 9.45 12.47 5.38
C ILE A 42 8.90 13.39 4.30
N PHE A 43 7.93 14.24 4.66
CA PHE A 43 7.39 15.26 3.75
C PHE A 43 8.52 16.15 3.22
N SER A 44 8.95 15.88 1.98
CA SER A 44 9.84 16.71 1.20
C SER A 44 8.99 17.58 0.27
N LYS A 45 9.29 18.89 0.20
CA LYS A 45 8.68 19.80 -0.78
C LYS A 45 9.00 19.43 -2.23
N ASN A 46 10.06 18.66 -2.46
CA ASN A 46 10.52 18.28 -3.79
C ASN A 46 10.47 16.76 -3.92
N LEU A 47 9.47 16.27 -4.67
CA LEU A 47 9.39 14.92 -5.18
C LEU A 47 10.31 14.82 -6.40
N LYS A 48 11.61 14.64 -6.18
CA LYS A 48 12.57 14.29 -7.24
C LYS A 48 12.79 12.79 -7.16
N SER A 49 12.40 12.09 -8.21
CA SER A 49 12.16 10.65 -8.18
C SER A 49 13.39 9.84 -8.57
N SER A 50 13.70 8.86 -7.74
CA SER A 50 14.49 7.65 -7.98
C SER A 50 15.28 7.37 -6.71
N ILE A 51 14.91 6.31 -5.99
CA ILE A 51 15.72 5.80 -4.86
C ILE A 51 17.14 5.42 -5.30
N TYR A 52 17.34 5.26 -6.62
CA TYR A 52 18.62 4.93 -7.24
C TYR A 52 19.42 6.15 -7.70
N GLU A 53 18.84 7.36 -7.69
CA GLU A 53 19.58 8.59 -7.94
C GLU A 53 20.19 9.11 -6.63
N ASN A 54 21.51 9.36 -6.68
CA ASN A 54 22.31 9.73 -5.51
C ASN A 54 21.68 10.91 -4.74
N SER A 55 21.65 10.78 -3.41
CA SER A 55 21.34 11.78 -2.36
C SER A 55 19.92 11.89 -1.80
N TYR A 56 18.96 11.04 -2.21
CA TYR A 56 17.62 11.06 -1.60
C TYR A 56 17.51 10.10 -0.41
N GLN A 57 17.85 10.62 0.77
CA GLN A 57 17.51 9.99 2.04
C GLN A 57 16.00 10.09 2.27
N ASN A 58 15.40 9.11 2.96
CA ASN A 58 14.00 9.09 3.42
C ASN A 58 12.92 8.69 2.40
N TYR A 59 13.23 7.87 1.40
CA TYR A 59 12.24 7.29 0.48
C TYR A 59 12.04 5.79 0.73
N LEU A 60 10.79 5.34 0.59
CA LEU A 60 10.40 3.94 0.45
C LEU A 60 9.98 3.71 -1.00
N ALA A 61 10.56 2.71 -1.65
CA ALA A 61 10.13 2.24 -2.95
C ALA A 61 9.37 0.92 -2.81
N PHE A 62 8.25 0.79 -3.50
CA PHE A 62 7.55 -0.47 -3.73
C PHE A 62 7.95 -0.94 -5.14
N LYS A 63 8.82 -1.93 -5.22
CA LYS A 63 9.28 -2.51 -6.47
C LYS A 63 8.42 -3.71 -6.83
N SER A 64 7.83 -3.71 -8.01
CA SER A 64 7.08 -4.87 -8.50
C SER A 64 8.02 -6.04 -8.79
N ASN A 65 7.65 -7.24 -8.34
CA ASN A 65 8.34 -8.50 -8.63
C ASN A 65 7.45 -9.46 -9.46
N ASN A 66 6.55 -8.89 -10.28
CA ASN A 66 5.52 -9.55 -11.11
C ASN A 66 4.31 -10.11 -10.35
N LEU A 67 4.47 -10.57 -9.11
CA LEU A 67 3.37 -11.15 -8.31
C LEU A 67 3.01 -10.29 -7.11
N SER A 68 3.99 -9.59 -6.55
CA SER A 68 3.84 -8.71 -5.41
C SER A 68 4.79 -7.51 -5.49
N TYR A 69 4.76 -6.69 -4.45
CA TYR A 69 5.68 -5.60 -4.27
C TYR A 69 6.67 -5.93 -3.15
N ASP A 70 7.94 -5.67 -3.40
CA ASP A 70 8.96 -5.63 -2.36
C ASP A 70 9.15 -4.19 -1.92
N ILE A 71 9.28 -3.96 -0.61
CA ILE A 71 9.67 -2.66 -0.08
C ILE A 71 11.18 -2.55 -0.17
N ILE A 72 11.68 -1.47 -0.75
CA ILE A 72 13.10 -1.15 -0.87
C ILE A 72 13.34 0.19 -0.19
N THR A 73 14.37 0.25 0.66
CA THR A 73 14.80 1.48 1.34
C THR A 73 16.31 1.50 1.50
N ASP A 74 16.90 2.68 1.52
CA ASP A 74 18.29 2.85 1.96
C ASP A 74 18.44 2.42 3.43
N SER A 75 19.54 1.74 3.73
CA SER A 75 19.82 1.16 5.04
C SER A 75 19.96 2.23 6.14
N GLN A 76 20.43 3.44 5.81
CA GLN A 76 20.49 4.56 6.73
C GLN A 76 19.10 5.10 7.03
N SER A 77 18.11 4.88 6.16
CA SER A 77 16.71 5.24 6.45
C SER A 77 16.13 4.40 7.60
N TRP A 78 16.72 3.25 7.95
CA TRP A 78 16.37 2.53 9.17
C TRP A 78 16.74 3.27 10.46
N THR A 79 17.55 4.32 10.40
CA THR A 79 17.71 5.22 11.55
C THR A 79 16.37 5.88 11.94
N GLN A 80 15.40 5.94 11.02
CA GLN A 80 14.03 6.42 11.23
C GLN A 80 13.02 5.27 11.31
N LYS A 81 13.43 4.12 11.90
CA LYS A 81 12.63 2.90 11.99
C LYS A 81 11.22 3.12 12.57
N GLU A 82 11.05 4.07 13.48
CA GLU A 82 9.74 4.35 14.09
C GLU A 82 8.75 4.98 13.11
N ILE A 83 9.18 5.96 12.32
CA ILE A 83 8.34 6.65 11.33
C ILE A 83 7.98 5.65 10.21
N ILE A 84 8.99 4.96 9.67
CA ILE A 84 8.81 3.92 8.65
C ILE A 84 7.90 2.81 9.18
N GLY A 85 8.16 2.31 10.39
CA GLY A 85 7.37 1.24 11.00
C GLY A 85 5.92 1.64 11.24
N THR A 86 5.67 2.87 11.68
CA THR A 86 4.32 3.40 11.88
C THR A 86 3.58 3.53 10.56
N PHE A 87 4.24 4.06 9.52
CA PHE A 87 3.69 4.13 8.17
C PHE A 87 3.35 2.73 7.64
N LEU A 88 4.29 1.79 7.68
CA LEU A 88 4.10 0.43 7.17
C LEU A 88 2.99 -0.31 7.92
N LYS A 89 2.87 -0.15 9.23
CA LYS A 89 1.78 -0.75 10.02
C LYS A 89 0.41 -0.19 9.60
N LYS A 90 0.30 1.12 9.37
CA LYS A 90 -0.94 1.75 8.88
C LYS A 90 -1.26 1.30 7.46
N LEU A 91 -0.24 1.21 6.60
CA LEU A 91 -0.35 0.74 5.23
C LEU A 91 -0.87 -0.70 5.20
N GLU A 92 -0.27 -1.60 5.96
CA GLU A 92 -0.65 -3.02 6.02
C GLU A 92 -2.13 -3.19 6.41
N LEU A 93 -2.55 -2.53 7.49
CA LEU A 93 -3.94 -2.59 7.97
C LEU A 93 -4.93 -2.06 6.92
N ASN A 94 -4.65 -0.89 6.33
CA ASN A 94 -5.54 -0.28 5.35
C ASN A 94 -5.53 -1.03 4.01
N TYR A 95 -4.39 -1.61 3.63
CA TYR A 95 -4.25 -2.43 2.43
C TYR A 95 -5.05 -3.71 2.57
N GLY A 96 -4.84 -4.49 3.64
CA GLY A 96 -5.56 -5.74 3.86
C GLY A 96 -7.08 -5.53 3.86
N TYR A 97 -7.54 -4.48 4.53
CA TYR A 97 -8.95 -4.05 4.50
C TYR A 97 -9.43 -3.70 3.07
N SER A 98 -8.69 -2.86 2.36
CA SER A 98 -9.11 -2.38 1.03
C SER A 98 -9.08 -3.49 -0.02
N GLU A 99 -8.10 -4.39 0.07
CA GLU A 99 -7.94 -5.54 -0.81
C GLU A 99 -9.05 -6.56 -0.60
N THR A 100 -9.43 -6.85 0.66
CA THR A 100 -10.56 -7.73 0.98
C THR A 100 -11.86 -7.21 0.36
N ILE A 101 -12.10 -5.90 0.45
CA ILE A 101 -13.28 -5.28 -0.16
C ILE A 101 -13.19 -5.35 -1.68
N HIS A 102 -12.03 -5.07 -2.26
CA HIS A 102 -11.82 -5.12 -3.70
C HIS A 102 -12.14 -6.52 -4.25
N GLN A 103 -11.59 -7.57 -3.63
CA GLN A 103 -11.86 -8.96 -4.02
C GLN A 103 -13.34 -9.35 -3.86
N ALA A 104 -14.00 -8.91 -2.79
CA ALA A 104 -15.42 -9.18 -2.60
C ALA A 104 -16.26 -8.58 -3.74
N LEU A 105 -15.96 -7.33 -4.13
CA LEU A 105 -16.65 -6.66 -5.24
C LEU A 105 -16.38 -7.37 -6.59
N ASP A 106 -15.13 -7.79 -6.81
CA ASP A 106 -14.73 -8.51 -8.03
C ASP A 106 -15.45 -9.86 -8.17
N LEU A 107 -15.69 -10.54 -7.04
CA LEU A 107 -16.49 -11.78 -6.96
C LEU A 107 -18.02 -11.54 -7.11
N GLY A 108 -18.45 -10.31 -7.40
CA GLY A 108 -19.84 -9.94 -7.61
C GLY A 108 -20.65 -9.73 -6.34
N PHE A 109 -20.00 -9.65 -5.17
CA PHE A 109 -20.69 -9.22 -3.96
C PHE A 109 -20.93 -7.72 -3.97
N VAL A 110 -22.06 -7.31 -3.42
CA VAL A 110 -22.42 -5.90 -3.22
C VAL A 110 -22.49 -5.62 -1.73
N ARG A 111 -22.00 -4.44 -1.32
CA ARG A 111 -22.09 -4.00 0.07
C ARG A 111 -23.56 -3.75 0.43
N SER A 112 -24.07 -4.53 1.37
CA SER A 112 -25.46 -4.46 1.86
C SER A 112 -25.61 -3.51 3.04
N LYS A 113 -24.71 -3.59 4.02
CA LYS A 113 -24.79 -2.80 5.27
C LYS A 113 -23.41 -2.46 5.84
N VAL A 114 -23.36 -1.39 6.62
CA VAL A 114 -22.24 -1.02 7.49
C VAL A 114 -22.78 -0.88 8.91
N LEU A 115 -22.17 -1.60 9.85
CA LEU A 115 -22.52 -1.55 11.27
C LEU A 115 -21.32 -1.05 12.04
N THR A 116 -21.46 0.05 12.77
CA THR A 116 -20.43 0.53 13.70
C THR A 116 -20.69 -0.09 15.06
N THR A 117 -19.71 -0.80 15.61
CA THR A 117 -19.81 -1.38 16.96
C THR A 117 -19.29 -0.39 18.00
N ASN A 118 -19.63 -0.62 19.27
CA ASN A 118 -19.30 0.25 20.40
C ASN A 118 -17.79 0.55 20.56
N ASN A 119 -16.91 -0.23 19.94
CA ASN A 119 -15.45 -0.07 20.00
C ASN A 119 -14.87 0.67 18.77
N ASN A 120 -15.65 1.48 18.07
CA ASN A 120 -15.28 2.14 16.81
C ASN A 120 -14.85 1.17 15.67
N ASN A 121 -15.24 -0.10 15.75
CA ASN A 121 -14.99 -1.05 14.67
C ASN A 121 -16.14 -1.02 13.67
N ASN A 122 -15.81 -1.04 12.39
CA ASN A 122 -16.80 -1.12 11.32
C ASN A 122 -16.92 -2.55 10.81
N ARG A 123 -18.13 -3.11 10.89
CA ARG A 123 -18.49 -4.39 10.26
C ARG A 123 -19.20 -4.11 8.94
N PHE A 124 -18.64 -4.63 7.86
CA PHE A 124 -19.24 -4.55 6.52
C PHE A 124 -19.94 -5.88 6.21
N VAL A 125 -21.19 -5.80 5.75
CA VAL A 125 -21.96 -6.97 5.30
C VAL A 125 -22.08 -6.91 3.79
N PHE A 126 -21.69 -8.00 3.13
CA PHE A 126 -21.72 -8.17 1.69
C PHE A 126 -22.69 -9.27 1.30
N GLN A 127 -23.40 -9.11 0.18
CA GLN A 127 -24.36 -10.07 -0.34
C GLN A 127 -24.20 -10.21 -1.86
N ARG A 128 -24.45 -11.40 -2.40
CA ARG A 128 -24.58 -11.61 -3.86
C ARG A 128 -25.85 -12.40 -4.14
N CYS A 129 -26.53 -12.10 -5.23
CA CYS A 129 -27.63 -12.92 -5.72
C CYS A 129 -27.06 -14.02 -6.62
N VAL A 130 -27.58 -15.24 -6.49
CA VAL A 130 -27.22 -16.37 -7.37
C VAL A 130 -28.51 -16.92 -7.96
N GLU A 131 -28.59 -16.96 -9.27
CA GLU A 131 -29.70 -17.59 -9.97
C GLU A 131 -29.50 -19.11 -9.96
N VAL A 132 -30.47 -19.84 -9.41
CA VAL A 132 -30.46 -21.31 -9.42
C VAL A 132 -31.32 -21.76 -10.59
N LYS A 133 -30.70 -22.36 -11.61
CA LYS A 133 -31.45 -23.01 -12.69
C LYS A 133 -32.22 -24.20 -12.11
N ARG A 134 -33.55 -24.18 -12.26
CA ARG A 134 -34.41 -25.33 -12.00
C ARG A 134 -34.36 -26.32 -13.15
#